data_AF-A0A3M1LSG1-F1
#
_entry.id   AF-A0A3M1LSG1-F1
#
_cell.length_a   1.000
_cell.length_b   1.000
_cell.length_c   1.000
_cell.angle_alpha   90.00
_cell.angle_beta   90.00
_cell.angle_gamma   90.00
#
_symmetry.space_group_name_H-M   'P 1'
#
loop_
_entity.id
_entity.type
_entity.pdbx_description
1 polymer ?
#
loop_
_entity_poly.entity_id
_entity_poly.type
_entity_poly.pdbx_seq_one_letter_code
_entity_poly.pdbx_strand_id
1 'polypeptide(L)' 'WLDTGTHDSLLDASNFVRTMERRQNLMIGCPEEIAFSQGWIDAAALRELAQPYLKTIYGRYLMRVAEHG' A
#
# COMPACT_ATOMS: atom_id res chain seq x y z
N TRP A 1 5.31 13.27 10.39
CA TRP A 1 5.00 14.35 9.43
C TRP A 1 6.22 14.53 8.56
N LEU A 2 6.05 14.42 7.24
CA LEU A 2 7.10 14.55 6.23
C LEU A 2 6.55 15.53 5.20
N ASP A 3 7.38 16.47 4.74
CA ASP A 3 7.03 17.43 3.70
C ASP A 3 7.92 17.19 2.48
N THR A 4 7.34 17.24 1.29
CA THR A 4 8.05 17.00 0.02
C THR A 4 8.28 18.29 -0.75
N GLY A 5 8.42 19.43 -0.05
CA GLY A 5 8.57 20.76 -0.62
C GLY A 5 9.92 21.04 -1.29
N THR A 6 10.94 20.20 -1.07
CA THR A 6 12.23 20.28 -1.78
C THR A 6 12.63 18.93 -2.37
N HIS A 7 13.58 18.93 -3.31
CA HIS A 7 14.11 17.70 -3.88
C HIS A 7 14.72 16.77 -2.81
N ASP A 8 15.44 17.36 -1.84
CA ASP A 8 16.04 16.61 -0.74
C ASP A 8 14.97 16.06 0.21
N SER A 9 13.97 16.87 0.57
CA SER A 9 12.92 16.44 1.50
C SER A 9 12.01 15.36 0.89
N LEU A 10 11.79 15.40 -0.43
CA LEU A 10 11.13 14.33 -1.17
C LEU A 10 11.93 13.02 -1.13
N LEU A 11 13.26 13.09 -1.34
CA LEU A 11 14.12 11.92 -1.29
C LEU A 11 14.12 11.29 0.10
N ASP A 12 14.23 12.10 1.15
CA ASP A 12 14.18 11.65 2.53
C ASP A 12 12.84 11.00 2.87
N ALA A 13 11.73 11.62 2.48
CA ALA A 13 10.39 11.05 2.68
C ALA A 13 10.24 9.68 1.97
N SER A 14 10.74 9.59 0.73
CA SER A 14 10.70 8.36 -0.06
C SER A 14 11.54 7.24 0.58
N ASN A 15 12.72 7.59 1.09
CA ASN A 15 13.60 6.66 1.79
C ASN A 15 12.99 6.16 3.10
N PHE A 16 12.32 7.07 3.85
CA PHE A 16 11.60 6.72 5.07
C PHE A 16 10.50 5.69 4.80
N VAL A 17 9.60 5.98 3.85
CA VAL A 17 8.49 5.08 3.47
C VAL A 17 9.04 3.72 3.06
N ARG A 18 10.01 3.68 2.14
CA ARG A 18 10.61 2.42 1.65
C ARG A 18 11.20 1.58 2.79
N THR A 19 11.84 2.21 3.77
CA THR A 19 12.47 1.51 4.90
C THR A 19 11.42 0.90 5.82
N MET A 20 10.36 1.65 6.11
CA MET A 20 9.26 1.18 6.96
C MET A 20 8.51 0.02 6.31
N GLU A 21 8.15 0.14 5.04
CA GLU A 21 7.41 -0.90 4.31
C GLU A 21 8.20 -2.21 4.24
N ARG A 22 9.50 -2.14 3.95
CA ARG A 22 10.37 -3.33 3.90
C ARG A 22 10.49 -4.03 5.26
N ARG A 23 10.47 -3.28 6.35
CA ARG A 23 10.62 -3.83 7.70
C ARG A 23 9.33 -4.42 8.24
N GLN A 24 8.19 -3.80 7.94
CA GLN A 24 6.89 -4.22 8.48
C GLN A 24 6.11 -5.12 7.51
N ASN A 25 6.55 -5.25 6.26
CA ASN A 25 5.86 -6.00 5.21
C ASN A 25 4.39 -5.53 5.01
N LEU A 26 4.18 -4.23 5.24
CA LEU A 26 2.94 -3.46 5.11
C LEU A 26 3.19 -2.28 4.17
N MET A 27 2.15 -1.78 3.50
CA MET A 27 2.26 -0.61 2.61
C MET A 27 1.72 0.65 3.30
N ILE A 28 2.42 1.78 3.15
CA ILE A 28 1.98 3.06 3.72
C ILE A 28 1.14 3.80 2.69
N GLY A 29 -0.03 4.30 3.10
CA GLY A 29 -0.88 5.13 2.25
C GLY A 29 -1.56 4.35 1.13
N CYS A 30 -2.04 3.14 1.42
CA CYS A 30 -2.85 2.31 0.52
C CYS A 30 -4.35 2.51 0.78
N PRO A 31 -5.09 3.25 -0.07
CA PRO A 31 -6.52 3.49 0.13
C PRO A 31 -7.39 2.22 0.06
N GLU A 32 -7.02 1.25 -0.76
CA GLU A 32 -7.77 0.01 -0.98
C GLU A 32 -7.77 -0.87 0.27
N GLU A 33 -6.62 -0.98 0.94
CA GLU A 33 -6.52 -1.66 2.23
C GLU A 33 -7.35 -0.96 3.30
N ILE A 34 -7.29 0.38 3.36
CA ILE A 34 -8.09 1.15 4.32
C ILE A 34 -9.58 0.94 4.05
N ALA A 35 -10.01 1.02 2.79
CA ALA A 35 -11.41 0.81 2.40
C ALA A 35 -11.89 -0.60 2.75
N PHE A 36 -11.05 -1.62 2.56
CA PHE A 36 -11.35 -2.99 2.95
C PHE A 36 -11.45 -3.15 4.48
N SER A 37 -10.47 -2.61 5.23
CA SER A 37 -10.47 -2.64 6.69
C SER A 37 -11.65 -1.89 7.33
N GLN A 38 -12.13 -0.84 6.67
CA GLN A 38 -13.33 -0.09 7.08
C GLN A 38 -14.64 -0.74 6.60
N GLY A 39 -14.58 -1.84 5.84
CA GLY A 39 -15.75 -2.54 5.29
C GLY A 39 -16.48 -1.79 4.17
N TRP A 40 -15.82 -0.81 3.53
CA TRP A 40 -16.39 -0.07 2.39
C TRP A 40 -16.37 -0.89 1.10
N ILE A 41 -15.43 -1.83 1.00
CA ILE A 41 -15.34 -2.84 -0.05
C ILE A 41 -15.14 -4.22 0.57
N ASP A 42 -15.56 -5.27 -0.14
CA ASP A 42 -15.33 -6.64 0.27
C ASP A 42 -14.05 -7.23 -0.34
N ALA A 43 -13.72 -8.47 0.04
CA ALA A 43 -12.53 -9.15 -0.44
C ALA A 43 -12.60 -9.47 -1.95
N ALA A 44 -13.80 -9.56 -2.56
CA ALA A 44 -13.91 -9.79 -4.00
C ALA A 44 -13.52 -8.51 -4.76
N ALA A 45 -14.06 -7.37 -4.36
CA ALA A 45 -13.71 -6.06 -4.89
C ALA A 45 -12.22 -5.74 -4.72
N LEU A 46 -11.64 -6.07 -3.55
CA LEU A 46 -10.20 -5.87 -3.34
C LEU A 46 -9.33 -6.72 -4.29
N ARG A 47 -9.73 -7.98 -4.56
CA ARG A 47 -9.03 -8.84 -5.52
C ARG A 47 -9.13 -8.30 -6.95
N GLU A 48 -10.29 -7.79 -7.35
CA GLU A 48 -10.46 -7.16 -8.67
C GLU A 48 -9.55 -5.94 -8.84
N LEU A 49 -9.45 -5.09 -7.82
CA LEU A 49 -8.52 -3.95 -7.82
C LEU A 49 -7.05 -4.38 -7.89
N ALA A 50 -6.71 -5.53 -7.30
CA ALA A 50 -5.35 -6.06 -7.30
C ALA A 50 -4.92 -6.63 -8.68
N GLN A 51 -5.86 -7.13 -9.48
CA GLN A 51 -5.60 -7.86 -10.73
C GLN A 51 -4.65 -7.14 -11.71
N PRO A 52 -4.88 -5.85 -12.06
CA PRO A 52 -4.02 -5.12 -12.99
C PRO A 52 -2.57 -5.00 -12.50
N TYR A 53 -2.37 -5.06 -11.19
CA TYR A 53 -1.09 -4.81 -10.54
C TYR A 53 -0.38 -6.08 -10.06
N LEU A 54 -0.88 -7.29 -10.35
CA LEU A 54 -0.31 -8.55 -9.84
C LEU A 54 1.19 -8.75 -10.13
N LYS A 55 1.69 -8.16 -11.23
CA LYS A 55 3.11 -8.21 -11.57
C LYS A 55 3.98 -7.35 -10.64
N THR A 56 3.40 -6.41 -9.92
CA THR A 56 4.10 -5.51 -9.00
C THR A 56 4.01 -6.01 -7.55
N ILE A 57 4.84 -5.43 -6.68
CA ILE A 57 4.77 -5.70 -5.23
C ILE A 57 3.41 -5.26 -4.67
N TYR A 58 2.84 -4.17 -5.24
CA TYR A 58 1.56 -3.61 -4.82
C TYR A 58 0.39 -4.57 -5.04
N GLY A 59 0.23 -5.12 -6.26
CA GLY A 59 -0.88 -6.06 -6.49
C GLY A 59 -0.75 -7.33 -5.68
N ARG A 60 0.48 -7.85 -5.50
CA ARG A 60 0.72 -9.00 -4.61
C ARG A 60 0.42 -8.70 -3.14
N TYR A 61 0.63 -7.46 -2.71
CA TYR A 61 0.27 -7.01 -1.38
C TYR A 61 -1.25 -6.99 -1.20
N LEU A 62 -1.99 -6.37 -2.12
CA LEU A 62 -3.45 -6.31 -2.06
C LEU A 62 -4.10 -7.70 -2.06
N MET A 63 -3.58 -8.64 -2.87
CA MET A 63 -4.05 -10.03 -2.83
C MET A 63 -3.87 -10.67 -1.46
N ARG A 64 -2.72 -10.47 -0.83
CA ARG A 64 -2.43 -11.01 0.50
C ARG A 64 -3.39 -10.45 1.54
N VAL A 65 -3.66 -9.14 1.49
CA VAL A 65 -4.63 -8.47 2.37
C VAL A 65 -6.03 -9.07 2.18
N ALA A 66 -6.46 -9.30 0.94
CA ALA A 66 -7.76 -9.92 0.65
C ALA A 66 -7.87 -11.39 1.10
N GLU A 67 -6.76 -12.08 1.31
CA GLU A 67 -6.71 -13.48 1.76
C GLU A 67 -6.64 -13.64 3.29
N HIS A 68 -6.08 -12.65 4.00
CA HIS A 68 -5.76 -12.76 5.44
C HIS A 68 -6.49 -11.74 6.33
N GLY A 69 -7.26 -10.82 5.74
CA GLY A 69 -8.06 -9.84 6.46
C GLY A 69 -9.49 -10.29 6.73
#